data_AF-A0A1F8DY69-F1
#
_entry.id   AF-A0A1F8DY69-F1
#
_cell.length_a   1.000
_cell.length_b   1.000
_cell.length_c   1.000
_cell.angle_alpha   90.00
_cell.angle_beta   90.00
_cell.angle_gamma   90.00
#
_symmetry.space_group_name_H-M   'P 1'
#
loop_
_entity.id
_entity.type
_entity.pdbx_description
1 polymer ?
#
loop_
_entity_poly.entity_id
_entity_poly.type
_entity_poly.pdbx_seq_one_letter_code
_entity_poly.pdbx_strand_id
1 'polypeptide(L)' 'MKTLDKKSLFWDVRDIDPQKNARFVIERILAFGDLDDFKWSVDRYGVEAIKDVCAHSKVLDRKSASFWNNYFRRNA' A
#
# COMPACT_ATOMS: atom_id res chain seq x y z
N MET A 1 16.10 4.06 -2.35
CA MET A 1 15.34 4.62 -3.49
C MET A 1 14.01 5.13 -2.96
N LYS A 2 13.49 6.27 -3.44
CA LYS A 2 12.19 6.75 -2.96
C LYS A 2 11.09 5.81 -3.44
N THR A 3 10.12 5.51 -2.58
CA THR A 3 9.01 4.57 -2.87
C THR A 3 8.28 4.91 -4.17
N LEU A 4 8.02 6.19 -4.43
CA LEU A 4 7.30 6.66 -5.63
C LEU A 4 8.07 6.47 -6.95
N ASP A 5 9.40 6.33 -6.90
CA ASP A 5 10.23 6.14 -8.09
C ASP A 5 10.40 4.65 -8.46
N LYS A 6 9.85 3.74 -7.65
CA LYS A 6 10.00 2.29 -7.85
C LYS A 6 9.16 1.81 -9.02
N LYS A 7 9.82 1.47 -10.14
CA LYS A 7 9.18 0.79 -11.28
C LYS A 7 8.53 -0.53 -10.89
N SER A 8 9.04 -1.24 -9.87
CA SER A 8 8.41 -2.46 -9.35
C SER A 8 7.02 -2.23 -8.76
N LEU A 9 6.68 -1.00 -8.37
CA LEU A 9 5.36 -0.62 -7.85
C LEU A 9 4.49 0.07 -8.91
N PHE A 10 5.11 0.81 -9.82
CA PHE A 10 4.42 1.78 -10.70
C PHE A 10 4.81 1.64 -12.17
N TRP A 11 5.08 0.41 -12.64
CA TRP A 11 5.55 0.15 -14.02
C TRP A 11 4.59 0.64 -15.11
N ASP A 12 3.31 0.80 -14.80
CA ASP A 12 2.23 1.14 -15.72
C ASP A 12 1.73 2.59 -15.62
N VAL A 13 2.35 3.42 -14.78
CA VAL A 13 1.93 4.81 -14.56
C VAL A 13 3.09 5.77 -14.76
N ARG A 14 2.85 6.88 -15.45
CA ARG A 14 3.86 7.91 -15.72
C ARG A 14 3.97 8.96 -14.62
N ASP A 15 2.82 9.44 -14.13
CA ASP A 15 2.75 10.49 -13.11
C ASP A 15 1.82 10.05 -11.97
N ILE A 16 2.31 10.15 -10.74
CA ILE A 16 1.56 9.78 -9.53
C ILE A 16 1.62 10.95 -8.55
N ASP A 17 0.46 11.49 -8.23
CA ASP A 17 0.31 12.41 -7.11
C ASP A 17 -0.01 11.57 -5.86
N PRO A 18 0.92 11.42 -4.90
CA PRO A 18 0.72 10.54 -3.76
C PRO A 18 -0.43 10.98 -2.86
N GLN A 19 -0.89 12.24 -2.92
CA GLN A 19 -2.04 12.69 -2.17
C GLN A 19 -3.35 12.38 -2.90
N LYS A 20 -3.44 12.70 -4.19
CA LYS A 20 -4.65 12.43 -5.00
C LYS A 20 -4.84 10.95 -5.29
N ASN A 21 -3.76 10.19 -5.37
CA ASN A 21 -3.75 8.76 -5.69
C ASN A 21 -3.45 7.88 -4.46
N ALA A 22 -3.73 8.36 -3.24
CA ALA A 22 -3.37 7.66 -1.99
C ALA A 22 -3.83 6.19 -1.97
N ARG A 23 -5.09 5.91 -2.33
CA ARG A 23 -5.62 4.54 -2.40
C ARG A 23 -4.79 3.65 -3.33
N PHE A 24 -4.52 4.12 -4.55
CA PHE A 24 -3.75 3.38 -5.55
C PHE A 24 -2.32 3.10 -5.07
N VAL A 25 -1.66 4.11 -4.47
CA VAL A 25 -0.31 3.98 -3.92
C VAL A 25 -0.29 2.94 -2.79
N ILE A 26 -1.24 3.00 -1.87
CA ILE A 26 -1.37 2.03 -0.78
C ILE A 26 -1.60 0.63 -1.35
N GLU A 27 -2.54 0.45 -2.28
CA GLU A 27 -2.83 -0.85 -2.90
C GLU A 27 -1.59 -1.45 -3.59
N ARG A 28 -0.77 -0.63 -4.27
CA ARG A 28 0.49 -1.09 -4.88
C ARG A 28 1.52 -1.54 -3.85
N ILE A 29 1.71 -0.76 -2.79
CA ILE A 29 2.65 -1.09 -1.72
C ILE A 29 2.21 -2.38 -1.00
N LEU A 30 0.92 -2.53 -0.71
CA LEU A 30 0.39 -3.74 -0.06
C LEU A 30 0.50 -4.99 -0.95
N ALA A 31 0.47 -4.84 -2.27
CA ALA A 31 0.61 -5.97 -3.20
C ALA A 31 2.06 -6.33 -3.52
N PHE A 32 2.94 -5.34 -3.69
CA PHE A 32 4.27 -5.53 -4.31
C PHE A 32 5.42 -4.85 -3.55
N GLY A 33 5.13 -4.09 -2.50
CA GLY A 33 6.12 -3.33 -1.73
C GLY A 33 6.96 -4.18 -0.80
N ASP A 34 8.09 -3.62 -0.42
CA ASP A 34 8.92 -4.13 0.66
C ASP A 34 8.60 -3.43 2.00
N LEU A 35 9.36 -3.77 3.05
CA LEU A 35 9.17 -3.20 4.39
C LEU A 35 9.42 -1.69 4.42
N ASP A 36 10.35 -1.18 3.60
CA ASP A 36 10.65 0.24 3.55
C ASP A 36 9.50 1.01 2.87
N ASP A 37 8.90 0.45 1.83
CA ASP A 37 7.71 1.03 1.19
C ASP A 37 6.50 1.03 2.12
N PHE A 38 6.31 -0.06 2.87
CA PHE A 38 5.24 -0.13 3.86
C PHE A 38 5.44 0.92 4.96
N LYS A 39 6.67 1.05 5.49
CA LYS A 39 7.00 2.08 6.48
C LYS A 39 6.74 3.49 5.93
N TRP A 40 7.18 3.77 4.71
CA TRP A 40 6.90 5.05 4.05
C TRP A 40 5.40 5.33 3.92
N SER A 41 4.61 4.31 3.58
CA SER A 41 3.14 4.41 3.48
C SER A 41 2.52 4.74 4.85
N VAL A 42 2.98 4.08 5.91
CA VAL A 42 2.53 4.34 7.29
C VAL A 42 2.87 5.76 7.72
N ASP A 43 4.10 6.20 7.50
CA ASP A 43 4.56 7.55 7.87
C ASP A 43 3.77 8.64 7.12
N ARG A 44 3.32 8.36 5.88
CA ARG A 44 2.63 9.34 5.05
C ARG A 44 1.10 9.35 5.21
N TYR A 45 0.47 8.18 5.30
CA TYR A 45 -0.99 8.06 5.29
C TYR A 45 -1.58 7.65 6.64
N GLY A 46 -0.76 7.10 7.53
CA GLY A 46 -1.20 6.53 8.80
C GLY A 46 -1.80 5.13 8.66
N VAL A 47 -1.71 4.37 9.75
CA VAL A 47 -2.16 2.97 9.78
C VAL A 47 -3.65 2.82 9.52
N GLU A 48 -4.49 3.72 10.02
CA GLU A 48 -5.95 3.63 9.87
C GLU A 48 -6.40 3.81 8.42
N ALA A 49 -5.78 4.72 7.66
CA ALA A 49 -6.05 4.87 6.24
C ALA A 49 -5.64 3.61 5.45
N ILE A 50 -4.52 2.99 5.82
CA ILE A 50 -4.04 1.76 5.18
C ILE A 50 -4.98 0.59 5.49
N LYS A 51 -5.45 0.46 6.74
CA LYS A 51 -6.45 -0.55 7.14
C LYS A 51 -7.73 -0.39 6.34
N ASP A 52 -8.23 0.84 6.20
CA ASP A 52 -9.43 1.14 5.41
C ASP A 52 -9.26 0.72 3.94
N VAL A 53 -8.15 1.08 3.32
CA VAL A 53 -7.84 0.66 1.94
C VAL A 53 -7.75 -0.85 1.83
N CYS A 54 -7.08 -1.52 2.77
CA CYS A 54 -6.97 -2.98 2.79
C CYS A 54 -8.35 -3.65 2.89
N ALA A 55 -9.23 -3.15 3.76
CA ALA A 55 -10.57 -3.70 3.97
C ALA A 55 -11.49 -3.52 2.76
N HIS A 56 -11.32 -2.44 1.99
CA HIS A 56 -12.18 -2.09 0.86
C HIS A 56 -11.52 -2.30 -0.51
N SER A 57 -10.31 -2.85 -0.56
CA SER A 57 -9.62 -3.10 -1.82
C SER A 57 -10.29 -4.24 -2.59
N LYS A 58 -10.51 -4.00 -3.89
CA LYS A 58 -10.99 -5.01 -4.83
C LYS A 58 -9.88 -5.54 -5.74
N VAL A 59 -8.68 -5.00 -5.62
CA VAL A 59 -7.53 -5.28 -6.51
C VAL A 59 -6.44 -6.08 -5.80
N LEU A 60 -6.40 -6.07 -4.47
CA LEU A 60 -5.51 -6.95 -3.71
C LEU A 60 -5.91 -8.40 -3.94
N ASP A 61 -4.92 -9.25 -4.22
CA ASP A 61 -5.15 -10.67 -4.32
C ASP A 61 -5.51 -11.26 -2.94
N ARG A 62 -6.10 -12.46 -2.96
CA ARG A 62 -6.55 -13.14 -1.73
C ARG A 62 -5.41 -13.38 -0.74
N LYS A 63 -4.19 -13.59 -1.23
CA LYS A 63 -3.01 -13.87 -0.40
C LYS A 63 -2.60 -12.62 0.37
N SER A 64 -2.47 -11.50 -0.31
CA SER A 64 -2.09 -10.19 0.23
C SER A 64 -3.16 -9.70 1.19
N ALA A 65 -4.44 -9.74 0.80
CA ALA A 65 -5.54 -9.36 1.69
C ALA A 65 -5.56 -10.21 2.97
N SER A 66 -5.37 -11.54 2.86
CA SER A 66 -5.29 -12.42 4.02
C SER A 66 -4.11 -12.07 4.93
N PHE A 67 -2.93 -11.83 4.36
CA PHE A 67 -1.75 -11.43 5.12
C PHE A 67 -1.99 -10.14 5.91
N TRP A 68 -2.44 -9.08 5.24
CA TRP A 68 -2.65 -7.77 5.87
C TRP A 68 -3.76 -7.78 6.91
N ASN A 69 -4.86 -8.49 6.67
CA ASN A 69 -5.91 -8.68 7.67
C ASN A 69 -5.38 -9.37 8.93
N ASN A 70 -4.53 -10.39 8.79
CA ASN A 70 -3.90 -11.05 9.92
C ASN A 70 -2.87 -10.16 10.62
N TYR A 71 -2.07 -9.42 9.86
CA TYR A 71 -1.08 -8.47 10.39
C TYR A 71 -1.75 -7.39 11.25
N PHE A 72 -2.78 -6.72 10.71
CA PHE A 72 -3.48 -5.66 11.42
C PHE A 72 -4.30 -6.17 12.61
N ARG A 73 -4.78 -7.42 12.58
CA ARG A 73 -5.45 -8.02 13.76
C ARG A 73 -4.49 -8.25 14.93
N ARG A 74 -3.20 -8.50 14.67
CA ARG A 74 -2.20 -8.85 15.70
C ARG A 74 -1.39 -7.67 16.22
N ASN A 75 -1.33 -6.58 15.47
CA ASN A 75 -0.52 -5.39 15.78
C ASN A 75 -1.37 -4.12 15.95
N ALA A 76 -2.68 -4.27 16.21
CA ALA A 76 -3.59 -3.17 16.53
C ALA A 76 -3.65 -2.92 18.05
#